data_AF-A0A1W9QFY5-F1
#
_entry.id   AF-A0A1W9QFY5-F1
#
_cell.length_a   1.000
_cell.length_b   1.000
_cell.length_c   1.000
_cell.angle_alpha   90.00
_cell.angle_beta   90.00
_cell.angle_gamma   90.00
#
_symmetry.space_group_name_H-M   'P 1'
#
loop_
_entity.id
_entity.type
_entity.pdbx_description
1 polymer ?
#
loop_
_entity_poly.entity_id
_entity_poly.type
_entity_poly.pdbx_seq_one_letter_code
_entity_poly.pdbx_strand_id
1 'polypeptide(L)'
;MLWGFSVPSRISIHRSAICALLILPLGALASGCEGDDPSTDDTSQGGHGAQAGEEPTGGQGGQTSSGGQGGQTSSGGQGGQGGQGGSDSEMDKIKKELESLRNETRKLAEENLTCSKDSDCDAVAFGDKPCGGPWDYLPYSKTGESVDELLETAEELRKLEDQYNKDAGISSDCAYVVKPETECASKKCVAVTEE
;
A
#
# COMPACT_ATOMS: atom_id res chain seq x y z
N MET A 1 11.95 -68.19 4.76
CA MET A 1 10.89 -67.19 5.00
C MET A 1 11.32 -65.88 4.35
N LEU A 2 10.79 -65.63 3.16
CA LEU A 2 10.96 -64.40 2.37
C LEU A 2 9.81 -63.45 2.71
N TRP A 3 10.07 -62.20 3.07
CA TRP A 3 9.21 -61.06 2.72
C TRP A 3 10.10 -59.80 2.65
N GLY A 4 10.41 -59.39 1.42
CA GLY A 4 11.11 -58.16 1.11
C GLY A 4 10.15 -56.98 1.10
N PHE A 5 10.55 -55.90 1.75
CA PHE A 5 9.90 -54.60 1.61
C PHE A 5 10.38 -53.93 0.33
N SER A 6 9.44 -53.81 -0.60
CA SER A 6 9.55 -53.11 -1.88
C SER A 6 9.62 -51.60 -1.62
N VAL A 7 10.74 -50.97 -2.00
CA VAL A 7 10.91 -49.52 -2.03
C VAL A 7 10.32 -49.00 -3.35
N PRO A 8 9.36 -48.05 -3.35
CA PRO A 8 8.88 -47.47 -4.59
C PRO A 8 9.94 -46.56 -5.23
N SER A 9 10.17 -46.83 -6.51
CA SER A 9 11.06 -46.14 -7.44
C SER A 9 10.94 -44.64 -7.40
N ARG A 10 12.10 -43.99 -7.38
CA ARG A 10 12.25 -42.57 -7.68
C ARG A 10 11.66 -42.22 -9.04
N ILE A 11 10.86 -41.18 -9.01
CA ILE A 11 10.30 -40.43 -10.13
C ILE A 11 11.42 -40.02 -11.10
N SER A 12 11.19 -40.37 -12.36
CA SER A 12 12.01 -40.06 -13.53
C SER A 12 11.91 -38.56 -13.83
N ILE A 13 12.99 -37.81 -13.57
CA ILE A 13 13.14 -36.44 -14.04
C ILE A 13 13.60 -36.52 -15.50
N HIS A 14 12.68 -36.33 -16.44
CA HIS A 14 13.01 -36.14 -17.84
C HIS A 14 13.83 -34.85 -18.00
N ARG A 15 15.15 -34.99 -18.07
CA ARG A 15 16.06 -33.99 -18.66
C ARG A 15 15.89 -34.01 -20.18
N SER A 16 14.92 -33.26 -20.67
CA SER A 16 14.85 -32.76 -22.05
C SER A 16 14.95 -31.24 -21.96
N ALA A 17 15.67 -30.50 -22.79
CA ALA A 17 16.54 -30.83 -23.89
C ALA A 17 17.44 -29.61 -24.12
N ILE A 18 18.73 -29.86 -24.35
CA ILE A 18 19.51 -29.31 -25.48
C ILE A 18 19.26 -27.82 -25.76
N CYS A 19 19.98 -26.94 -25.03
CA CYS A 19 20.27 -25.59 -25.50
C CYS A 19 21.62 -25.64 -26.21
N ALA A 20 21.62 -26.11 -27.45
CA ALA A 20 22.78 -26.10 -28.32
C ALA A 20 22.71 -24.89 -29.25
N LEU A 21 23.67 -23.99 -29.05
CA LEU A 21 24.42 -23.27 -30.09
C LEU A 21 23.62 -22.59 -31.21
N LEU A 22 23.54 -21.26 -31.15
CA LEU A 22 23.95 -20.43 -32.29
C LEU A 22 24.74 -19.21 -31.80
N ILE A 23 26.04 -19.33 -31.97
CA ILE A 23 27.02 -18.25 -31.99
C ILE A 23 26.82 -17.50 -33.31
N LEU A 24 26.58 -16.19 -33.27
CA LEU A 24 26.83 -15.28 -34.39
C LEU A 24 27.45 -13.96 -33.89
N PRO A 25 28.28 -13.30 -34.71
CA PRO A 25 29.46 -12.57 -34.27
C PRO A 25 29.24 -11.07 -34.06
N LEU A 26 30.20 -10.50 -33.33
CA LEU A 26 30.55 -9.07 -33.26
C LEU A 26 30.38 -8.36 -34.62
N GLY A 27 29.55 -7.32 -34.63
CA GLY A 27 29.46 -6.32 -35.68
C GLY A 27 29.12 -4.97 -35.08
N ALA A 28 30.15 -4.18 -34.77
CA ALA A 28 30.05 -2.80 -34.35
C ALA A 28 29.81 -1.88 -35.55
N LEU A 29 28.77 -1.03 -35.49
CA LEU A 29 28.54 0.17 -36.31
C LEU A 29 27.65 1.09 -35.44
N ALA A 30 28.19 2.04 -34.68
CA ALA A 30 28.52 3.42 -35.05
C ALA A 30 27.31 4.29 -35.48
N SER A 31 27.20 5.42 -34.76
CA SER A 31 26.48 6.67 -35.07
C SER A 31 24.96 6.77 -34.89
N GLY A 32 24.56 7.73 -34.04
CA GLY A 32 23.28 8.44 -34.15
C GLY A 32 22.62 8.82 -32.83
N CYS A 33 23.17 9.79 -32.10
CA CYS A 33 22.41 10.56 -31.11
C CYS A 33 22.18 11.95 -31.69
N GLU A 34 21.04 12.17 -32.35
CA GLU A 34 20.55 13.52 -32.65
C GLU A 34 19.03 13.45 -32.83
N GLY A 35 18.33 14.30 -32.09
CA GLY A 35 16.88 14.31 -31.95
C GLY A 35 16.43 15.25 -30.85
N ASP A 36 16.85 16.51 -30.97
CA ASP A 36 16.18 17.67 -30.38
C ASP A 36 14.74 17.78 -30.90
N ASP A 37 13.77 18.01 -30.00
CA ASP A 37 12.84 19.15 -30.12
C ASP A 37 11.83 19.20 -28.95
N PRO A 38 11.91 20.23 -28.08
CA PRO A 38 10.82 20.64 -27.20
C PRO A 38 9.90 21.62 -27.95
N SER A 39 8.64 21.21 -28.20
CA SER A 39 7.63 22.08 -28.78
C SER A 39 6.65 22.61 -27.73
N THR A 40 6.75 23.94 -27.58
CA THR A 40 5.67 24.94 -27.43
C THR A 40 4.94 25.08 -26.09
N ASP A 41 5.28 26.18 -25.42
CA ASP A 41 4.40 27.25 -24.95
C ASP A 41 2.89 27.08 -25.16
N ASP A 42 2.12 27.17 -24.06
CA ASP A 42 0.87 27.94 -24.07
C ASP A 42 0.94 29.01 -22.98
N THR A 43 1.19 30.23 -23.45
CA THR A 43 1.07 31.47 -22.71
C THR A 43 -0.41 31.85 -22.68
N SER A 44 -1.08 31.64 -21.54
CA SER A 44 -2.38 32.28 -21.30
C SER A 44 -2.17 33.58 -20.54
N GLN A 45 -2.25 34.68 -21.28
CA GLN A 45 -2.34 36.04 -20.75
C GLN A 45 -3.75 36.29 -20.20
N GLY A 46 -3.81 36.82 -18.98
CA GLY A 46 -5.03 37.34 -18.36
C GLY A 46 -4.69 38.30 -17.23
N GLY A 47 -4.09 39.44 -17.56
CA GLY A 47 -3.86 40.52 -16.59
C GLY A 47 -5.11 41.36 -16.38
N HIS A 48 -5.46 41.61 -15.11
CA HIS A 48 -6.17 42.81 -14.66
C HIS A 48 -5.62 43.19 -13.28
N GLY A 49 -5.04 44.39 -13.17
CA GLY A 49 -4.51 44.93 -11.93
C GLY A 49 -5.54 45.74 -11.13
N ALA A 50 -5.24 45.93 -9.84
CA ALA A 50 -5.56 47.08 -8.97
C ALA A 50 -4.95 46.76 -7.58
N GLN A 51 -3.86 47.42 -7.18
CA GLN A 51 -3.81 48.62 -6.34
C GLN A 51 -4.25 48.46 -4.87
N ALA A 52 -3.23 48.63 -4.01
CA ALA A 52 -3.15 49.00 -2.60
C ALA A 52 -4.41 49.48 -1.85
N GLY A 53 -4.44 49.16 -0.55
CA GLY A 53 -4.99 50.06 0.47
C GLY A 53 -5.62 49.39 1.69
N GLU A 54 -4.95 49.58 2.84
CA GLU A 54 -5.55 49.94 4.15
C GLU A 54 -5.97 48.82 5.15
N GLU A 55 -5.30 48.86 6.31
CA GLU A 55 -5.76 48.40 7.64
C GLU A 55 -7.15 48.94 7.99
N PRO A 56 -7.92 48.23 8.84
CA PRO A 56 -8.01 48.70 10.23
C PRO A 56 -8.10 47.59 11.30
N THR A 57 -7.33 47.82 12.35
CA THR A 57 -7.64 47.69 13.79
C THR A 57 -8.96 47.01 14.24
N GLY A 58 -8.80 46.05 15.16
CA GLY A 58 -9.49 46.07 16.46
C GLY A 58 -10.81 45.28 16.60
N GLY A 59 -10.85 44.37 17.57
CA GLY A 59 -12.11 43.77 18.03
C GLY A 59 -11.91 42.56 18.95
N GLN A 60 -11.75 42.82 20.25
CA GLN A 60 -11.82 41.82 21.33
C GLN A 60 -13.27 41.47 21.70
N GLY A 61 -13.47 40.25 22.20
CA GLY A 61 -14.68 39.78 22.90
C GLY A 61 -15.26 38.53 22.23
N GLY A 62 -15.65 37.47 22.90
CA GLY A 62 -15.73 37.15 24.31
C GLY A 62 -16.50 35.83 24.46
N GLN A 63 -16.15 35.08 25.51
CA GLN A 63 -17.06 34.30 26.36
C GLN A 63 -17.79 33.05 25.79
N THR A 64 -17.37 31.89 26.32
CA THR A 64 -18.17 30.83 26.97
C THR A 64 -19.68 30.80 26.69
N SER A 65 -20.19 29.62 26.33
CA SER A 65 -21.44 29.09 26.89
C SER A 65 -21.56 27.57 26.72
N SER A 66 -21.57 26.90 27.86
CA SER A 66 -22.07 25.56 28.11
C SER A 66 -23.60 25.51 28.13
N GLY A 67 -24.21 24.41 27.62
CA GLY A 67 -25.50 23.90 28.14
C GLY A 67 -26.59 23.49 27.13
N GLY A 68 -27.26 22.36 27.43
CA GLY A 68 -28.60 21.94 26.95
C GLY A 68 -28.60 20.90 25.82
N GLN A 69 -28.80 19.58 26.02
CA GLN A 69 -30.01 18.83 26.42
C GLN A 69 -31.28 19.03 25.58
N GLY A 70 -31.69 17.96 24.87
CA GLY A 70 -33.09 17.51 24.83
C GLY A 70 -33.86 17.61 23.50
N GLY A 71 -34.67 16.58 23.21
CA GLY A 71 -35.86 16.65 22.33
C GLY A 71 -35.68 16.07 20.92
N GLN A 72 -35.91 14.77 20.68
CA GLN A 72 -37.21 14.12 20.36
C GLN A 72 -37.79 14.42 18.96
N THR A 73 -38.00 13.33 18.22
CA THR A 73 -39.19 12.96 17.40
C THR A 73 -39.65 13.87 16.25
N SER A 74 -39.68 13.34 15.03
CA SER A 74 -40.89 12.73 14.44
C SER A 74 -40.77 12.51 12.92
N SER A 75 -41.30 11.36 12.50
CA SER A 75 -42.16 11.17 11.32
C SER A 75 -41.61 11.38 9.90
N GLY A 76 -41.66 10.29 9.13
CA GLY A 76 -42.45 10.28 7.89
C GLY A 76 -41.66 10.27 6.60
N GLY A 77 -41.43 9.08 6.05
CA GLY A 77 -40.96 8.88 4.68
C GLY A 77 -41.12 7.42 4.27
N GLN A 78 -42.34 7.06 3.84
CA GLN A 78 -42.63 5.80 3.15
C GLN A 78 -42.13 5.88 1.70
N GLY A 79 -41.64 4.75 1.18
CA GLY A 79 -41.80 4.40 -0.23
C GLY A 79 -40.52 4.42 -1.06
N GLY A 80 -39.95 3.23 -1.27
CA GLY A 80 -38.88 2.99 -2.23
C GLY A 80 -38.52 1.50 -2.26
N GLN A 81 -39.43 0.65 -2.74
CA GLN A 81 -39.06 -0.71 -3.17
C GLN A 81 -38.31 -0.59 -4.50
N GLY A 82 -37.04 -0.97 -4.50
CA GLY A 82 -36.22 -1.12 -5.70
C GLY A 82 -34.99 -1.93 -5.33
N GLY A 83 -35.00 -3.22 -5.67
CA GLY A 83 -33.98 -4.16 -5.21
C GLY A 83 -32.59 -3.92 -5.77
N GLN A 84 -31.59 -4.24 -4.95
CA GLN A 84 -30.24 -4.66 -5.33
C GLN A 84 -29.55 -5.26 -4.09
N GLY A 85 -29.97 -6.46 -3.67
CA GLY A 85 -29.38 -7.18 -2.53
C GLY A 85 -28.05 -7.89 -2.84
N GLY A 86 -27.26 -7.34 -3.76
CA GLY A 86 -26.01 -7.94 -4.24
C GLY A 86 -24.75 -7.23 -3.73
N SER A 87 -24.75 -5.89 -3.72
CA SER A 87 -23.56 -5.09 -3.38
C SER A 87 -23.15 -5.24 -1.93
N ASP A 88 -24.10 -5.29 -1.00
CA ASP A 88 -23.78 -5.34 0.44
C ASP A 88 -23.08 -6.65 0.82
N SER A 89 -23.53 -7.77 0.23
CA SER A 89 -22.94 -9.10 0.45
C SER A 89 -21.54 -9.24 -0.15
N GLU A 90 -21.27 -8.56 -1.25
CA GLU A 90 -19.95 -8.55 -1.89
C GLU A 90 -18.96 -7.69 -1.11
N MET A 91 -19.38 -6.50 -0.68
CA MET A 91 -18.57 -5.62 0.16
C MET A 91 -18.24 -6.27 1.51
N ASP A 92 -19.15 -7.04 2.09
CA ASP A 92 -18.89 -7.78 3.33
C ASP A 92 -17.88 -8.92 3.15
N LYS A 93 -17.77 -9.50 1.96
CA LYS A 93 -16.71 -10.48 1.64
C LYS A 93 -15.36 -9.78 1.50
N ILE A 94 -15.31 -8.67 0.76
CA ILE A 94 -14.08 -7.88 0.60
C ILE A 94 -13.53 -7.41 1.95
N LYS A 95 -14.39 -6.92 2.86
CA LYS A 95 -13.97 -6.54 4.22
C LYS A 95 -13.33 -7.70 4.99
N LYS A 96 -13.90 -8.89 4.91
CA LYS A 96 -13.33 -10.09 5.57
C LYS A 96 -12.00 -10.48 4.97
N GLU A 97 -11.87 -10.40 3.66
CA GLU A 97 -10.62 -10.68 2.96
C GLU A 97 -9.53 -9.66 3.32
N LEU A 98 -9.89 -8.37 3.38
CA LEU A 98 -9.01 -7.30 3.89
C LEU A 98 -8.55 -7.58 5.32
N GLU A 99 -9.46 -7.97 6.22
CA GLU A 99 -9.09 -8.36 7.57
C GLU A 99 -8.13 -9.56 7.61
N SER A 100 -8.35 -10.55 6.73
CA SER A 100 -7.46 -11.71 6.60
C SER A 100 -6.05 -11.27 6.16
N LEU A 101 -5.96 -10.52 5.05
CA LEU A 101 -4.68 -10.04 4.51
C LEU A 101 -3.93 -9.14 5.50
N ARG A 102 -4.64 -8.27 6.25
CA ARG A 102 -4.04 -7.45 7.32
C ARG A 102 -3.42 -8.30 8.41
N ASN A 103 -4.12 -9.34 8.86
CA ASN A 103 -3.63 -10.22 9.91
C ASN A 103 -2.45 -11.05 9.43
N GLU A 104 -2.53 -11.57 8.21
CA GLU A 104 -1.47 -12.37 7.59
C GLU A 104 -0.21 -11.55 7.35
N THR A 105 -0.33 -10.34 6.78
CA THR A 105 0.80 -9.42 6.57
C THR A 105 1.50 -9.11 7.90
N ARG A 106 0.74 -8.80 8.97
CA ARG A 106 1.31 -8.54 10.29
C ARG A 106 2.03 -9.76 10.85
N LYS A 107 1.41 -10.94 10.76
CA LYS A 107 2.00 -12.19 11.21
C LYS A 107 3.30 -12.50 10.48
N LEU A 108 3.33 -12.38 9.15
CA LEU A 108 4.53 -12.60 8.35
C LEU A 108 5.64 -11.60 8.71
N ALA A 109 5.31 -10.34 8.96
CA ALA A 109 6.29 -9.36 9.42
C ALA A 109 6.88 -9.76 10.78
N GLU A 110 6.04 -10.19 11.73
CA GLU A 110 6.45 -10.65 13.07
C GLU A 110 7.33 -11.91 13.03
N GLU A 111 7.05 -12.84 12.10
CA GLU A 111 7.85 -14.05 11.89
C GLU A 111 9.22 -13.74 11.27
N ASN A 112 9.32 -12.68 10.47
CA ASN A 112 10.54 -12.25 9.79
C ASN A 112 11.30 -11.14 10.53
N LEU A 113 11.30 -11.08 11.86
CA LEU A 113 12.03 -10.00 12.58
C LEU A 113 13.52 -10.29 12.82
N THR A 114 13.98 -11.54 12.72
CA THR A 114 15.33 -11.92 13.18
C THR A 114 16.43 -11.33 12.27
N CYS A 115 17.40 -10.63 12.87
CA CYS A 115 18.49 -9.96 12.14
C CYS A 115 19.86 -10.14 12.82
N SER A 116 20.94 -9.89 12.07
CA SER A 116 22.31 -9.88 12.60
C SER A 116 22.97 -8.50 12.56
N LYS A 117 22.55 -7.63 11.63
CA LYS A 117 23.06 -6.26 11.44
C LYS A 117 21.96 -5.36 10.89
N ASP A 118 22.10 -4.05 11.05
CA ASP A 118 21.08 -3.07 10.66
C ASP A 118 20.71 -3.15 9.17
N SER A 119 21.70 -3.45 8.31
CA SER A 119 21.47 -3.60 6.86
C SER A 119 20.55 -4.77 6.49
N ASP A 120 20.30 -5.70 7.41
CA ASP A 120 19.35 -6.81 7.19
C ASP A 120 17.91 -6.31 7.34
N CYS A 121 17.69 -5.21 8.04
CA CYS A 121 16.37 -4.68 8.32
C CYS A 121 15.86 -3.76 7.21
N ASP A 122 14.55 -3.73 7.07
CA ASP A 122 13.79 -2.83 6.21
C ASP A 122 12.36 -2.68 6.77
N ALA A 123 11.54 -1.84 6.15
CA ALA A 123 10.14 -1.66 6.52
C ALA A 123 9.23 -1.80 5.30
N VAL A 124 8.22 -2.66 5.41
CA VAL A 124 7.22 -2.90 4.37
C VAL A 124 6.01 -1.98 4.58
N ALA A 125 5.47 -1.43 3.51
CA ALA A 125 4.26 -0.63 3.54
C ALA A 125 3.04 -1.49 3.92
N PHE A 126 2.23 -1.02 4.87
CA PHE A 126 1.05 -1.73 5.37
C PHE A 126 -0.24 -1.03 4.96
N GLY A 127 -0.97 -1.66 4.02
CA GLY A 127 -2.25 -1.18 3.51
C GLY A 127 -2.15 0.01 2.53
N ASP A 128 -3.29 0.61 2.23
CA ASP A 128 -3.51 1.74 1.33
C ASP A 128 -4.62 2.66 1.87
N LYS A 129 -4.26 3.93 2.09
CA LYS A 129 -5.19 4.98 2.47
C LYS A 129 -6.01 5.43 1.26
N PRO A 130 -7.26 5.88 1.44
CA PRO A 130 -8.07 6.44 0.35
C PRO A 130 -7.43 7.61 -0.42
N CYS A 131 -6.55 8.37 0.24
CA CYS A 131 -5.80 9.47 -0.36
C CYS A 131 -4.46 9.04 -1.00
N GLY A 132 -4.14 7.74 -0.96
CA GLY A 132 -2.87 7.16 -1.35
C GLY A 132 -1.86 7.05 -0.20
N GLY A 133 -0.94 6.09 -0.35
CA GLY A 133 0.10 5.78 0.62
C GLY A 133 -0.37 4.81 1.70
N PRO A 134 0.54 4.19 2.47
CA PRO A 134 0.17 3.17 3.45
C PRO A 134 -0.40 3.76 4.73
N TRP A 135 -1.11 2.93 5.50
CA TRP A 135 -1.55 3.26 6.85
C TRP A 135 -0.38 3.34 7.82
N ASP A 136 0.59 2.43 7.66
CA ASP A 136 1.76 2.30 8.54
C ASP A 136 2.90 1.56 7.79
N TYR A 137 4.03 1.38 8.45
CA TYR A 137 5.12 0.53 8.00
C TYR A 137 5.45 -0.54 9.05
N LEU A 138 5.63 -1.78 8.61
CA LEU A 138 6.02 -2.88 9.49
C LEU A 138 7.51 -3.19 9.31
N PRO A 139 8.33 -3.17 10.37
CA PRO A 139 9.72 -3.58 10.27
C PRO A 139 9.81 -5.09 10.01
N TYR A 140 10.77 -5.49 9.17
CA TYR A 140 11.08 -6.88 8.89
C TYR A 140 12.56 -7.04 8.53
N SER A 141 13.03 -8.28 8.54
CA SER A 141 14.36 -8.70 8.13
C SER A 141 14.32 -9.27 6.72
N LYS A 142 15.13 -8.72 5.82
CA LYS A 142 15.28 -9.16 4.43
C LYS A 142 15.87 -10.56 4.29
N THR A 143 16.43 -11.12 5.38
CA THR A 143 16.99 -12.48 5.41
C THR A 143 16.02 -13.50 5.99
N GLY A 144 14.77 -13.10 6.29
CA GLY A 144 13.74 -14.01 6.77
C GLY A 144 13.28 -15.01 5.70
N GLU A 145 12.77 -16.16 6.13
CA GLU A 145 12.42 -17.27 5.23
C GLU A 145 11.16 -16.99 4.40
N SER A 146 10.21 -16.21 4.92
CA SER A 146 8.93 -15.88 4.27
C SER A 146 8.84 -14.41 3.87
N VAL A 147 9.99 -13.78 3.57
CA VAL A 147 10.04 -12.37 3.12
C VAL A 147 9.31 -12.17 1.80
N ASP A 148 9.47 -13.08 0.84
CA ASP A 148 8.78 -12.97 -0.45
C ASP A 148 7.26 -13.04 -0.28
N GLU A 149 6.78 -13.94 0.59
CA GLU A 149 5.37 -14.07 0.96
C GLU A 149 4.85 -12.80 1.64
N LEU A 150 5.62 -12.24 2.59
CA LEU A 150 5.28 -10.97 3.23
C LEU A 150 5.08 -9.84 2.20
N LEU A 151 6.00 -9.70 1.24
CA LEU A 151 5.94 -8.64 0.24
C LEU A 151 4.78 -8.85 -0.74
N GLU A 152 4.48 -10.10 -1.11
CA GLU A 152 3.33 -10.45 -1.93
C GLU A 152 2.02 -10.15 -1.22
N THR A 153 1.82 -10.63 0.02
CA THR A 153 0.61 -10.38 0.80
C THR A 153 0.40 -8.89 1.10
N ALA A 154 1.47 -8.13 1.38
CA ALA A 154 1.38 -6.69 1.58
C ALA A 154 0.91 -5.95 0.32
N GLU A 155 1.39 -6.37 -0.85
CA GLU A 155 0.98 -5.80 -2.14
C GLU A 155 -0.46 -6.18 -2.51
N GLU A 156 -0.89 -7.41 -2.20
CA GLU A 156 -2.29 -7.83 -2.33
C GLU A 156 -3.21 -7.01 -1.44
N LEU A 157 -2.83 -6.82 -0.17
CA LEU A 157 -3.54 -5.97 0.77
C LEU A 157 -3.70 -4.56 0.22
N ARG A 158 -2.61 -3.95 -0.25
CA ARG A 158 -2.62 -2.59 -0.81
C ARG A 158 -3.59 -2.48 -1.99
N LYS A 159 -3.56 -3.43 -2.93
CA LYS A 159 -4.47 -3.44 -4.10
C LYS A 159 -5.93 -3.58 -3.69
N LEU A 160 -6.23 -4.47 -2.76
CA LEU A 160 -7.61 -4.70 -2.32
C LEU A 160 -8.14 -3.51 -1.52
N GLU A 161 -7.30 -2.86 -0.70
CA GLU A 161 -7.68 -1.64 0.02
C GLU A 161 -7.94 -0.48 -0.95
N ASP A 162 -7.06 -0.26 -1.93
CA ASP A 162 -7.26 0.74 -2.97
C ASP A 162 -8.59 0.54 -3.72
N GLN A 163 -8.89 -0.69 -4.12
CA GLN A 163 -10.17 -1.04 -4.74
C GLN A 163 -11.35 -0.76 -3.80
N TYR A 164 -11.28 -1.27 -2.57
CA TYR A 164 -12.35 -1.08 -1.58
C TYR A 164 -12.60 0.39 -1.27
N ASN A 165 -11.55 1.20 -1.15
CA ASN A 165 -11.64 2.64 -0.90
C ASN A 165 -12.39 3.36 -2.03
N LYS A 166 -12.11 3.00 -3.29
CA LYS A 166 -12.78 3.53 -4.48
C LYS A 166 -14.25 3.11 -4.55
N ASP A 167 -14.52 1.82 -4.35
CA ASP A 167 -15.87 1.26 -4.46
C ASP A 167 -16.79 1.75 -3.34
N ALA A 168 -16.25 1.94 -2.13
CA ALA A 168 -16.99 2.42 -0.96
C ALA A 168 -17.05 3.96 -0.85
N GLY A 169 -16.32 4.70 -1.69
CA GLY A 169 -16.26 6.17 -1.63
C GLY A 169 -15.70 6.71 -0.31
N ILE A 170 -14.73 6.02 0.28
CA ILE A 170 -14.14 6.39 1.58
C ILE A 170 -13.17 7.55 1.39
N SER A 171 -13.09 8.44 2.37
CA SER A 171 -12.09 9.51 2.42
C SER A 171 -11.28 9.43 3.72
N SER A 172 -10.08 9.99 3.71
CA SER A 172 -9.17 10.05 4.85
C SER A 172 -8.68 11.49 5.04
N ASP A 173 -7.97 11.77 6.13
CA ASP A 173 -7.43 13.08 6.49
C ASP A 173 -6.19 13.48 5.68
N CYS A 174 -5.78 12.64 4.71
CA CYS A 174 -4.61 12.83 3.87
C CYS A 174 -3.28 12.97 4.64
N ALA A 175 -3.21 12.40 5.85
CA ALA A 175 -1.98 12.43 6.64
C ALA A 175 -0.88 11.56 5.99
N TYR A 176 0.27 12.18 5.73
CA TYR A 176 1.45 11.51 5.19
C TYR A 176 2.15 10.68 6.26
N VAL A 177 2.50 9.43 5.92
CA VAL A 177 3.26 8.52 6.78
C VAL A 177 4.65 8.34 6.16
N VAL A 178 5.66 8.78 6.88
CA VAL A 178 7.06 8.65 6.47
C VAL A 178 7.52 7.21 6.72
N LYS A 179 8.21 6.60 5.76
CA LYS A 179 8.86 5.30 5.99
C LYS A 179 9.95 5.48 7.06
N PRO A 180 9.88 4.76 8.19
CA PRO A 180 10.87 4.90 9.24
C PRO A 180 12.22 4.31 8.80
N GLU A 181 13.31 4.83 9.38
CA GLU A 181 14.57 4.08 9.39
C GLU A 181 14.43 2.84 10.27
N THR A 182 15.22 1.81 10.00
CA THR A 182 15.19 0.56 10.77
C THR A 182 16.58 0.17 11.24
N GLU A 183 16.64 -0.49 12.39
CA GLU A 183 17.87 -1.00 12.98
C GLU A 183 17.67 -2.41 13.54
N CYS A 184 18.78 -3.12 13.73
CA CYS A 184 18.79 -4.45 14.33
C CYS A 184 19.00 -4.34 15.86
N ALA A 185 17.93 -4.05 16.58
CA ALA A 185 17.96 -3.97 18.04
C ALA A 185 17.64 -5.33 18.68
N SER A 186 18.52 -5.81 19.57
CA SER A 186 18.29 -7.09 20.29
C SER A 186 18.01 -8.28 19.37
N LYS A 187 18.70 -8.36 18.22
CA LYS A 187 18.50 -9.37 17.15
C LYS A 187 17.12 -9.35 16.50
N LYS A 188 16.39 -8.24 16.63
CA LYS A 188 15.11 -8.02 15.97
C LYS A 188 15.14 -6.71 15.20
N CYS A 189 14.57 -6.69 14.00
CA CYS A 189 14.35 -5.47 13.27
C CYS A 189 13.29 -4.62 13.97
N VAL A 190 13.62 -3.36 14.21
CA VAL A 190 12.71 -2.37 14.80
C VAL A 190 12.76 -1.09 14.00
N ALA A 191 11.67 -0.31 14.04
CA ALA A 191 11.67 1.05 13.51
C ALA A 191 12.40 1.98 14.49
N VAL A 192 13.24 2.86 13.97
CA VAL A 192 13.87 3.93 14.74
C VAL A 192 12.82 5.01 14.96
N THR A 193 12.45 5.23 16.22
CA THR A 193 11.60 6.36 16.60
C THR A 193 12.50 7.50 17.05
N GLU A 194 12.42 8.65 16.39
CA GLU A 194 13.04 9.87 16.92
C GLU A 194 12.20 10.36 18.10
N GLU A 195 12.74 10.24 19.32
CA GLU A 195 12.16 10.80 20.56
C GLU A 195 12.48 12.29 20.73
#